data_AF-A0A8A1MIW6-F1
#
_entry.id   AF-A0A8A1MIW6-F1
#
_cell.length_a   1.000
_cell.length_b   1.000
_cell.length_c   1.000
_cell.angle_alpha   90.00
_cell.angle_beta   90.00
_cell.angle_gamma   90.00
#
_symmetry.space_group_name_H-M   'P 1'
#
loop_
_entity.id
_entity.type
_entity.pdbx_description
1 polymer ?
#
loop_
_entity_poly.entity_id
_entity_poly.type
_entity_poly.pdbx_seq_one_letter_code
_entity_poly.pdbx_strand_id
1 'polypeptide(L)'
;MLGCTFYTYITSEQDTDVCFGLNDFYCIDGWTLADHNTSHTVELVWLNERVAALSTSESDRMIVIFTQHIPITDDSRAVDPVHVGSTISSRFSSDLSGEACWKNPNVGVREP
;
A
#
# COMPACT_ATOMS: atom_id res chain seq x y z
N MET A 1 -13.73 -12.46 3.51
CA MET A 1 -12.96 -11.21 3.36
C MET A 1 -12.04 -11.06 4.54
N LEU A 2 -10.76 -10.76 4.32
CA LEU A 2 -9.78 -10.41 5.34
C LEU A 2 -9.48 -8.93 5.19
N GLY A 3 -9.32 -8.22 6.30
CA GLY A 3 -9.00 -6.78 6.30
C GLY A 3 -7.83 -6.51 7.22
N CYS A 4 -7.01 -5.54 6.83
CA CYS A 4 -6.00 -4.91 7.66
C CYS A 4 -6.06 -3.41 7.40
N THR A 5 -5.61 -2.61 8.37
CA THR A 5 -5.10 -1.28 8.03
C THR A 5 -3.84 -1.53 7.20
N PHE A 6 -3.74 -0.92 6.02
CA PHE A 6 -2.55 -1.03 5.19
C PHE A 6 -2.05 0.38 4.93
N TYR A 7 -1.01 0.76 5.67
CA TYR A 7 -0.33 2.04 5.52
C TYR A 7 0.53 2.03 4.27
N THR A 8 0.69 3.19 3.66
CA THR A 8 1.61 3.40 2.54
C THR A 8 3.02 3.64 3.07
N TYR A 9 4.01 3.46 2.23
CA TYR A 9 5.38 3.85 2.53
C TYR A 9 5.60 5.32 2.20
N ILE A 10 5.96 6.12 3.20
CA ILE A 10 6.33 7.52 3.01
C ILE A 10 7.79 7.60 2.59
N THR A 11 8.04 8.25 1.46
CA THR A 11 9.39 8.41 0.91
C THR A 11 10.11 9.55 1.61
N SER A 12 11.43 9.41 1.78
CA SER A 12 12.26 10.42 2.45
C SER A 12 12.17 11.83 1.84
N GLU A 13 11.89 11.89 0.55
CA GLU A 13 11.71 13.15 -0.20
C GLU A 13 10.44 13.90 0.23
N GLN A 14 9.43 13.18 0.72
CA GLN A 14 8.12 13.71 1.05
C GLN A 14 7.83 13.72 2.56
N ASP A 15 8.72 13.17 3.38
CA ASP A 15 8.59 13.08 4.84
C ASP A 15 8.03 14.35 5.48
N THR A 16 8.62 15.49 5.15
CA THR A 16 8.24 16.79 5.75
C THR A 16 6.82 17.17 5.38
N ASP A 17 6.51 17.21 4.08
CA ASP A 17 5.21 17.65 3.59
C ASP A 17 4.09 16.70 4.00
N VAL A 18 4.37 15.40 4.05
CA VAL A 18 3.44 14.37 4.52
C VAL A 18 3.18 14.50 6.02
N CYS A 19 4.23 14.68 6.84
CA CYS A 19 4.07 14.85 8.28
C CYS A 19 3.27 16.10 8.63
N PHE A 20 3.50 17.20 7.90
CA PHE A 20 2.76 18.45 8.13
C PHE A 20 1.34 18.46 7.55
N GLY A 21 1.12 17.69 6.48
CA GLY A 21 -0.14 17.71 5.73
C GLY A 21 -1.23 16.78 6.27
N LEU A 22 -0.91 15.86 7.20
CA LEU A 22 -1.82 14.78 7.55
C LEU A 22 -2.18 14.71 9.03
N ASN A 23 -3.48 14.50 9.27
CA ASN A 23 -4.05 14.40 10.61
C ASN A 23 -3.50 13.22 11.43
N ASP A 24 -3.05 12.15 10.78
CA ASP A 24 -2.55 10.95 11.48
C ASP A 24 -1.42 11.32 12.47
N PHE A 25 -0.54 12.25 12.09
CA PHE A 25 0.59 12.71 12.91
C PHE A 25 0.23 13.77 13.97
N TYR A 26 -1.03 14.21 14.00
CA TYR A 26 -1.54 15.18 14.98
C TYR A 26 -2.60 14.57 15.91
N CYS A 27 -3.36 13.61 15.41
CA CYS A 27 -4.54 13.06 16.07
C CYS A 27 -4.28 11.69 16.73
N ILE A 28 -3.24 10.97 16.30
CA ILE A 28 -2.87 9.68 16.90
C ILE A 28 -1.70 9.93 17.86
N ASP A 29 -1.96 9.75 19.16
CA ASP A 29 -0.98 10.04 20.20
C ASP A 29 0.28 9.17 20.07
N GLY A 30 1.44 9.82 20.10
CA GLY A 30 2.73 9.16 19.93
C GLY A 30 3.00 8.58 18.53
N TRP A 31 2.15 8.80 17.54
CA TRP A 31 2.34 8.25 16.19
C TRP A 31 3.40 9.00 15.40
N THR A 32 4.50 8.33 15.11
CA THR A 32 5.61 8.93 14.34
C THR A 32 5.64 8.45 12.89
N LEU A 33 6.37 9.17 12.05
CA LEU A 33 6.68 8.74 10.68
C LEU A 33 7.40 7.38 10.65
N ALA A 34 8.29 7.13 11.62
CA ALA A 34 8.98 5.87 11.74
C ALA A 34 8.01 4.73 12.08
N ASP A 35 7.04 4.97 12.96
CA ASP A 35 5.97 4.00 13.26
C ASP A 35 5.14 3.70 12.01
N HIS A 36 4.77 4.73 11.24
CA HIS A 36 4.01 4.57 9.99
C HIS A 36 4.73 3.66 8.99
N ASN A 37 6.00 3.93 8.68
CA ASN A 37 6.78 3.12 7.74
C ASN A 37 7.10 1.72 8.29
N THR A 38 7.25 1.59 9.61
CA THR A 38 7.38 0.28 10.27
C THR A 38 6.10 -0.54 10.13
N SER A 39 4.93 0.06 10.37
CA SER A 39 3.63 -0.58 10.17
C SER A 39 3.42 -1.02 8.72
N HIS A 40 3.76 -0.17 7.75
CA HIS A 40 3.73 -0.55 6.33
C HIS A 40 4.53 -1.84 6.08
N THR A 41 5.76 -1.93 6.61
CA THR A 41 6.62 -3.11 6.43
C THR A 41 6.00 -4.35 7.07
N VAL A 42 5.48 -4.25 8.29
CA VAL A 42 4.83 -5.37 8.99
C VAL A 42 3.58 -5.85 8.24
N GLU A 43 2.76 -4.92 7.76
CA GLU A 43 1.53 -5.22 7.02
C GLU A 43 1.82 -5.83 5.65
N LEU A 44 2.87 -5.37 4.97
CA LEU A 44 3.32 -5.92 3.70
C LEU A 44 3.83 -7.37 3.86
N VAL A 45 4.63 -7.64 4.89
CA VAL A 45 5.06 -9.01 5.22
C VAL A 45 3.85 -9.90 5.48
N TRP A 46 2.90 -9.44 6.31
CA TRP A 46 1.68 -10.17 6.60
C TRP A 46 0.85 -10.46 5.33
N LEU A 47 0.72 -9.47 4.42
CA LEU A 47 -0.04 -9.62 3.19
C LEU A 47 0.63 -10.65 2.27
N ASN A 48 1.94 -10.57 2.10
CA ASN A 48 2.73 -11.52 1.32
C ASN A 48 2.57 -12.97 1.86
N GLU A 49 2.71 -13.16 3.18
CA GLU A 49 2.52 -14.46 3.84
C GLU A 49 1.08 -14.98 3.67
N ARG A 50 0.09 -14.09 3.82
CA ARG A 50 -1.32 -14.47 3.71
C ARG A 50 -1.67 -14.90 2.29
N VAL A 51 -1.19 -14.18 1.28
CA VAL A 51 -1.38 -14.56 -0.13
C VAL A 51 -0.71 -15.91 -0.39
N ALA A 52 0.54 -16.12 0.05
CA ALA A 52 1.22 -17.40 -0.14
C ALA A 52 0.48 -18.60 0.51
N ALA A 53 -0.03 -18.40 1.73
CA ALA A 53 -0.80 -19.43 2.44
C ALA A 53 -2.12 -19.76 1.71
N LEU A 54 -2.83 -18.74 1.21
CA LEU A 54 -4.07 -18.92 0.46
C LEU A 54 -3.83 -19.59 -0.89
N SER A 55 -2.81 -19.18 -1.64
CA SER A 55 -2.48 -19.82 -2.92
C SER A 55 -2.10 -21.30 -2.76
N THR A 56 -1.59 -21.71 -1.60
CA THR A 56 -1.26 -23.12 -1.30
C THR A 56 -2.47 -23.91 -0.84
N SER A 57 -3.28 -23.35 0.07
CA SER A 57 -4.41 -24.05 0.68
C SER A 57 -5.68 -24.04 -0.17
N GLU A 58 -5.85 -23.02 -1.00
CA GLU A 58 -7.01 -22.81 -1.87
C GLU A 58 -6.56 -22.52 -3.31
N SER A 59 -5.71 -23.39 -3.88
CA SER A 59 -5.06 -23.19 -5.18
C SER A 59 -6.00 -22.92 -6.35
N ASP A 60 -7.24 -23.40 -6.28
CA ASP A 60 -8.24 -23.26 -7.35
C ASP A 60 -9.03 -21.95 -7.26
N ARG A 61 -8.73 -21.10 -6.28
CA ARG A 61 -9.43 -19.84 -6.06
C ARG A 61 -8.58 -18.64 -6.44
N MET A 62 -9.28 -17.63 -6.95
CA MET A 62 -8.71 -16.30 -7.21
C MET A 62 -8.75 -15.46 -5.94
N ILE A 63 -7.63 -14.81 -5.64
CA ILE A 63 -7.48 -13.83 -4.57
C ILE A 63 -7.70 -12.44 -5.19
N VAL A 64 -8.54 -11.62 -4.55
CA VAL A 64 -8.77 -10.23 -4.93
C VAL A 64 -8.39 -9.34 -3.75
N ILE A 65 -7.52 -8.37 -3.99
CA ILE A 65 -7.05 -7.43 -2.97
C ILE A 65 -7.74 -6.09 -3.21
N PHE A 66 -8.39 -5.56 -2.16
CA PHE A 66 -8.97 -4.22 -2.16
C PHE A 66 -8.15 -3.33 -1.24
N THR A 67 -7.66 -2.21 -1.77
CA THR A 67 -6.85 -1.24 -1.02
C THR A 67 -7.49 0.14 -1.08
N GLN A 68 -7.28 0.92 -0.02
CA GLN A 68 -7.65 2.35 0.00
C GLN A 68 -6.66 3.23 -0.77
N HIS A 69 -5.47 2.71 -1.07
CA HIS A 69 -4.37 3.43 -1.70
C HIS A 69 -4.06 2.83 -3.09
N ILE A 70 -3.33 3.59 -3.90
CA ILE A 70 -2.89 3.24 -5.24
C ILE A 70 -1.66 2.30 -5.13
N PRO A 71 -1.75 1.03 -5.58
CA PRO A 71 -0.69 0.04 -5.37
C PRO A 71 0.39 0.04 -6.47
N ILE A 72 0.37 1.03 -7.37
CA ILE A 72 1.32 1.17 -8.49
C ILE A 72 1.64 2.64 -8.73
N THR A 73 2.91 3.00 -8.79
CA THR A 73 3.33 4.41 -8.95
C THR A 73 3.76 4.77 -10.36
N ASP A 74 4.13 3.78 -11.18
CA ASP A 74 4.66 3.98 -12.55
C ASP A 74 3.59 3.85 -13.65
N ASP A 75 2.30 3.87 -13.28
CA ASP A 75 1.19 3.88 -14.24
C ASP A 75 0.43 5.20 -14.17
N SER A 76 0.53 5.99 -15.24
CA SER A 76 -0.16 7.29 -15.36
C SER A 76 -1.68 7.21 -15.26
N ARG A 77 -2.30 6.04 -15.49
CA ARG A 77 -3.75 5.84 -15.31
C ARG A 77 -4.15 5.73 -13.84
N ALA A 78 -3.19 5.43 -12.97
CA ALA A 78 -3.43 5.18 -11.56
C ALA A 78 -3.53 6.48 -10.73
N VAL A 79 -3.14 7.62 -11.31
CA VAL A 79 -3.14 8.94 -10.66
C VAL A 79 -3.95 9.91 -11.50
N ASP A 80 -4.88 10.63 -10.88
CA ASP A 80 -5.57 11.74 -11.56
C ASP A 80 -4.53 12.79 -12.00
N PRO A 81 -4.55 13.26 -13.26
CA PRO A 81 -3.62 14.28 -13.76
C PRO A 81 -3.47 15.51 -12.85
N VAL A 82 -4.50 15.89 -12.08
CA VAL A 82 -4.44 17.03 -11.14
C VAL A 82 -3.52 16.78 -9.95
N HIS A 83 -3.22 15.53 -9.63
CA HIS A 83 -2.39 15.11 -8.49
C HIS A 83 -0.97 14.69 -8.88
N VAL A 84 -0.62 14.74 -10.18
CA VAL A 84 0.73 14.46 -10.66
C VAL A 84 1.72 15.46 -10.05
N GLY A 85 2.82 14.96 -9.49
CA GLY A 85 3.85 15.78 -8.85
C GLY A 85 3.46 16.31 -7.46
N SER A 86 2.36 15.84 -6.88
CA SER A 86 2.00 16.17 -5.49
C SER A 86 3.12 15.81 -4.52
N THR A 87 3.43 16.71 -3.60
CA THR A 87 4.48 16.50 -2.58
C THR A 87 4.05 15.58 -1.44
N ILE A 88 2.80 15.13 -1.45
CA ILE A 88 2.24 14.17 -0.47
C ILE A 88 1.77 12.87 -1.11
N SER A 89 2.18 12.57 -2.35
CA SER A 89 1.70 11.40 -3.10
C SER A 89 1.98 10.06 -2.41
N SER A 90 3.11 9.93 -1.71
CA SER A 90 3.50 8.72 -0.98
C SER A 90 2.53 8.33 0.14
N ARG A 91 1.63 9.23 0.57
CA ARG A 91 0.51 8.89 1.48
C ARG A 91 -0.61 8.10 0.82
N PHE A 92 -0.75 8.25 -0.49
CA PHE A 92 -1.86 7.70 -1.27
C PHE A 92 -1.42 6.59 -2.20
N SER A 93 -0.12 6.46 -2.43
CA SER A 93 0.44 5.45 -3.32
C SER A 93 1.67 4.79 -2.76
N SER A 94 1.78 3.48 -2.95
CA SER A 94 3.01 2.72 -2.72
C SER A 94 3.11 1.65 -3.77
N ASP A 95 4.27 1.54 -4.41
CA ASP A 95 4.45 0.56 -5.47
C ASP A 95 4.58 -0.84 -4.89
N LEU A 96 3.55 -1.65 -5.09
CA LEU A 96 3.52 -3.05 -4.72
C LEU A 96 3.81 -3.97 -5.91
N SER A 97 4.06 -3.42 -7.12
CA SER A 97 4.28 -4.22 -8.34
C SER A 97 5.45 -5.19 -8.21
N GLY A 98 6.42 -4.87 -7.35
CA GLY A 98 7.56 -5.70 -7.00
C GLY A 98 7.27 -6.86 -6.04
N GLU A 99 6.14 -6.81 -5.32
CA GLU A 99 5.87 -7.63 -4.15
C GLU A 99 5.32 -9.02 -4.47
N ALA A 100 5.55 -9.97 -3.56
CA ALA A 100 5.12 -11.36 -3.76
C ALA A 100 3.59 -11.48 -3.85
N CYS A 101 2.86 -10.66 -3.10
CA CYS A 101 1.40 -10.59 -3.16
C CYS A 101 0.91 -10.12 -4.52
N TRP A 102 1.64 -9.23 -5.20
CA TRP A 102 1.26 -8.73 -6.52
C TRP A 102 1.59 -9.73 -7.62
N LYS A 103 2.77 -10.34 -7.54
CA LYS A 103 3.27 -11.29 -8.57
C LYS A 103 2.66 -12.69 -8.48
N ASN A 104 1.85 -12.95 -7.45
CA ASN A 104 1.27 -14.27 -7.23
C ASN A 104 0.23 -14.60 -8.32
N PRO A 105 0.30 -15.77 -8.98
CA PRO A 105 -0.61 -16.12 -10.08
C PRO A 105 -2.08 -16.28 -9.67
N ASN A 106 -2.35 -16.53 -8.38
CA ASN A 106 -3.71 -16.59 -7.85
C ASN A 106 -4.29 -15.20 -7.59
N VAL A 107 -3.48 -14.14 -7.56
CA VAL A 107 -3.97 -12.77 -7.36
C VAL A 107 -4.44 -12.22 -8.69
N GLY A 108 -5.74 -11.99 -8.79
CA GLY A 108 -6.38 -11.45 -9.98
C GLY A 108 -6.12 -9.96 -10.09
N VAL A 109 -5.18 -9.57 -10.95
CA VAL A 109 -5.07 -8.18 -11.41
C VAL A 109 -6.13 -7.99 -12.49
N ARG A 110 -7.25 -7.35 -12.13
CA ARG A 110 -8.17 -6.82 -13.14
C ARG A 110 -7.66 -5.43 -13.52
N GLU A 111 -7.04 -5.34 -14.70
CA GLU A 111 -6.89 -4.04 -15.34
C GLU A 111 -8.29 -3.42 -15.51
N PRO A 112 -8.45 -2.12 -15.19
CA PRO A 112 -9.74 -1.43 -15.29
C PRO A 112 -10.29 -1.38 -16.71
#